data_AF-A0A368Y1G7-F1
#
_entry.id   AF-A0A368Y1G7-F1
#
_cell.length_a   1.000
_cell.length_b   1.000
_cell.length_c   1.000
_cell.angle_alpha   90.00
_cell.angle_beta   90.00
_cell.angle_gamma   90.00
#
_symmetry.space_group_name_H-M   'P 1'
#
loop_
_entity.id
_entity.type
_entity.pdbx_description
1 polymer ?
#
loop_
_entity_poly.entity_id
_entity_poly.type
_entity_poly.pdbx_seq_one_letter_code
_entity_poly.pdbx_strand_id
1 'polypeptide(L)'
;MALVRVSKGVFIRTECVGKVVQTQYVEASVRKTQTDGYDVTGQHILFSKCTLVATSAEPHETEEVLRDNHAHDEVREALRQERDAVPYKPNA
;
A
#
# COMPACT_ATOMS: atom_id res chain seq x y z
N MET A 1 -15.81 -8.33 -6.28
CA MET A 1 -14.77 -9.23 -5.77
C MET A 1 -13.82 -9.57 -6.90
N ALA A 2 -12.92 -8.62 -7.14
CA ALA A 2 -11.92 -8.68 -8.18
C ALA A 2 -10.55 -9.09 -7.61
N LEU A 3 -9.75 -9.72 -8.47
CA LEU A 3 -8.33 -9.94 -8.19
C LEU A 3 -7.57 -8.65 -8.54
N VAL A 4 -7.05 -7.94 -7.54
CA VAL A 4 -6.29 -6.71 -7.74
C VAL A 4 -4.80 -7.00 -7.75
N ARG A 5 -4.10 -6.51 -8.76
CA ARG A 5 -2.64 -6.62 -8.85
C ARG A 5 -1.99 -5.51 -8.01
N VAL A 6 -1.31 -5.88 -6.93
CA VAL A 6 -0.64 -4.92 -6.02
C VAL A 6 0.88 -4.82 -6.26
N SER A 7 1.46 -5.79 -6.95
CA SER A 7 2.88 -5.77 -7.36
C SER A 7 3.10 -6.69 -8.56
N LYS A 8 4.33 -6.72 -9.09
CA LYS A 8 4.72 -7.67 -10.14
C LYS A 8 4.60 -9.10 -9.62
N GLY A 9 3.63 -9.85 -10.15
CA GLY A 9 3.36 -11.24 -9.76
C GLY A 9 2.55 -11.40 -8.46
N VAL A 10 2.09 -10.30 -7.84
CA VAL A 10 1.29 -10.36 -6.60
C VAL A 10 -0.12 -9.85 -6.88
N PHE A 11 -1.08 -10.73 -6.64
CA PHE A 11 -2.51 -10.46 -6.84
C PHE A 11 -3.27 -10.82 -5.57
N ILE A 12 -4.24 -9.99 -5.22
CA ILE A 12 -4.97 -10.08 -3.97
C ILE A 12 -6.45 -9.94 -4.22
N ARG A 13 -7.21 -10.80 -3.55
CA ARG A 13 -8.66 -10.69 -3.43
C ARG A 13 -9.00 -9.58 -2.45
N THR A 14 -9.69 -8.55 -2.92
CA THR A 14 -10.03 -7.37 -2.10
C THR A 14 -10.91 -7.73 -0.91
N GLU A 15 -11.76 -8.75 -1.02
CA GLU A 15 -12.57 -9.28 0.09
C GLU A 15 -11.73 -9.81 1.26
N CYS A 16 -10.49 -10.22 1.00
CA CYS A 16 -9.62 -10.74 2.04
C CYS A 16 -8.92 -9.63 2.81
N VAL A 17 -8.89 -8.39 2.31
CA VAL A 17 -8.14 -7.29 2.91
C VAL A 17 -9.01 -6.51 3.89
N GLY A 18 -8.69 -6.57 5.18
CA GLY A 18 -9.40 -5.84 6.22
C GLY A 18 -8.86 -4.43 6.45
N LYS A 19 -7.54 -4.26 6.39
CA LYS A 19 -6.88 -2.96 6.57
C LYS A 19 -5.60 -2.88 5.74
N VAL A 20 -5.27 -1.68 5.29
CA VAL A 20 -4.00 -1.35 4.64
C VAL A 20 -3.30 -0.29 5.46
N VAL A 21 -2.07 -0.55 5.87
CA VAL A 21 -1.26 0.36 6.69
C VAL A 21 -0.01 0.72 5.92
N GLN A 22 0.26 2.01 5.79
CA GLN A 22 1.52 2.50 5.24
C GLN A 22 2.33 3.12 6.38
N THR A 23 3.55 2.63 6.58
CA THR A 23 4.53 3.17 7.52
C THR A 23 5.70 3.75 6.75
N GLN A 24 6.22 4.87 7.24
CA GLN A 24 7.38 5.54 6.69
C GLN A 24 8.35 5.79 7.84
N TYR A 25 9.61 5.44 7.64
CA TYR A 25 10.67 5.79 8.57
C TYR A 25 11.90 6.27 7.81
N VAL A 26 12.62 7.20 8.41
CA VAL A 26 13.89 7.70 7.90
C VAL A 26 14.96 7.36 8.93
N GLU A 27 15.98 6.62 8.50
CA GLU A 27 17.12 6.24 9.32
C GLU A 27 18.40 6.63 8.61
N ALA A 28 19.19 7.50 9.25
CA ALA A 28 20.40 8.10 8.68
C ALA A 28 20.17 8.79 7.33
N SER A 29 20.49 8.11 6.22
CA SER A 29 20.38 8.61 4.84
C SER A 29 19.46 7.74 3.98
N VAL A 30 18.63 6.90 4.61
CA VAL A 30 17.71 6.01 3.92
C VAL A 30 16.31 6.20 4.47
N ARG A 31 15.36 6.40 3.57
CA ARG A 31 13.93 6.34 3.86
C ARG A 31 13.41 4.96 3.49
N LYS A 32 12.79 4.27 4.44
CA LYS A 32 11.96 3.12 4.14
C LYS A 32 10.49 3.54 4.07
N THR A 33 9.83 3.12 3.01
CA THR A 33 8.37 3.10 2.91
C THR A 33 7.90 1.65 2.93
N GLN A 34 6.92 1.33 3.76
CA GLN A 34 6.33 0.01 3.84
C GLN A 34 4.80 0.10 3.79
N THR A 35 4.18 -0.63 2.86
CA THR A 35 2.72 -0.78 2.78
C THR A 35 2.36 -2.24 3.02
N ASP A 36 1.64 -2.48 4.11
CA ASP A 36 1.17 -3.79 4.53
C ASP A 36 -0.34 -3.88 4.38
N GLY A 37 -0.82 -4.90 3.66
CA GLY A 37 -2.23 -5.27 3.66
C GLY A 37 -2.47 -6.43 4.59
N TYR A 38 -3.38 -6.25 5.53
CA TYR A 38 -3.77 -7.27 6.48
C TYR A 38 -5.07 -7.92 6.07
N ASP A 39 -5.25 -9.14 6.55
CA ASP A 39 -6.49 -9.88 6.42
C ASP A 39 -7.67 -9.18 7.13
N VAL A 40 -8.87 -9.74 6.97
CA VAL A 40 -10.11 -9.23 7.60
C VAL A 40 -10.05 -9.21 9.14
N THR A 41 -9.21 -10.05 9.74
CA THR A 41 -9.00 -10.04 11.20
C THR A 41 -8.07 -8.90 11.64
N GLY A 42 -7.29 -8.35 10.70
CA GLY A 42 -6.29 -7.34 10.95
C GLY A 42 -5.04 -7.88 11.66
N GLN A 43 -4.88 -9.20 11.77
CA GLN A 43 -3.78 -9.84 12.50
C GLN A 43 -2.68 -10.36 11.57
N HIS A 44 -3.05 -10.80 10.37
CA HIS A 44 -2.11 -11.45 9.44
C HIS A 44 -1.84 -10.56 8.23
N ILE A 45 -0.56 -10.43 7.87
CA ILE A 45 -0.15 -9.71 6.66
C ILE A 45 -0.35 -10.62 5.45
N LEU A 46 -1.20 -10.20 4.52
CA LEU A 46 -1.42 -10.87 3.24
C LEU A 46 -0.37 -10.46 2.20
N PHE A 47 0.09 -9.22 2.29
CA PHE A 47 1.20 -8.72 1.47
C PHE A 47 1.93 -7.58 2.15
N SER A 48 3.20 -7.42 1.78
CA SER A 48 4.01 -6.29 2.16
C SER A 48 4.77 -5.78 0.94
N LYS A 49 4.66 -4.48 0.67
CA LYS A 49 5.54 -3.78 -0.26
C LYS A 49 6.49 -2.93 0.57
N CYS A 50 7.78 -3.16 0.40
CA CYS A 50 8.82 -2.45 1.13
C CYS A 50 9.85 -1.90 0.14
N THR A 51 10.16 -0.63 0.26
CA THR A 51 11.13 0.07 -0.57
C THR A 51 12.09 0.87 0.31
N LEU A 52 13.31 1.05 -0.17
CA LEU A 52 14.35 1.82 0.46
C LEU A 52 14.85 2.83 -0.55
N VAL A 53 14.78 4.11 -0.21
CA VAL A 53 15.21 5.22 -1.06
C VAL A 53 16.26 6.03 -0.30
N ALA A 54 17.36 6.38 -0.97
CA ALA A 54 18.35 7.26 -0.38
C ALA A 54 17.75 8.67 -0.22
N THR A 55 17.80 9.21 0.99
CA THR A 55 17.45 10.61 1.23
C THR A 55 18.72 11.42 1.07
N SER A 56 18.83 12.19 -0.02
CA SER A 56 19.87 13.21 -0.13
C SER A 56 19.71 14.24 1.00
N ALA A 57 20.80 14.90 1.39
CA ALA A 57 20.78 15.94 2.42
C ALA A 57 19.96 17.21 2.06
N GLU A 58 19.34 17.23 0.88
CA GLU A 58 18.54 18.37 0.43
C GLU A 58 17.16 18.42 1.09
N PRO A 59 16.63 19.64 1.36
CA PRO A 59 15.39 19.83 2.12
C PRO A 59 14.11 19.45 1.35
N HIS A 60 14.22 18.97 0.11
CA HIS A 60 13.08 18.61 -0.74
C HIS A 60 13.04 17.10 -1.01
N GLU A 61 11.83 16.54 -1.13
CA GLU A 61 11.67 15.14 -1.56
C GLU A 61 12.31 14.96 -2.95
N THR A 62 13.28 14.03 -3.04
CA THR A 62 13.91 13.70 -4.32
C THR A 62 12.89 13.06 -5.26
N GLU A 63 13.13 13.12 -6.57
CA GLU A 63 12.29 12.42 -7.56
C GLU A 63 12.15 10.91 -7.25
N GLU A 64 13.14 10.32 -6.61
CA GLU A 64 13.11 8.92 -6.16
C GLU A 64 12.09 8.71 -5.04
N VAL A 65 12.05 9.62 -4.06
CA VAL A 65 11.07 9.61 -2.97
C VAL A 65 9.65 9.82 -3.49
N LEU A 66 9.47 10.73 -4.45
CA LEU A 66 8.16 10.98 -5.08
C LEU A 66 7.66 9.77 -5.87
N ARG A 67 8.53 9.14 -6.68
CA ARG A 67 8.20 7.91 -7.41
C ARG A 67 7.86 6.76 -6.47
N ASP A 68 8.60 6.65 -5.37
CA ASP A 68 8.35 5.66 -4.33
C ASP A 68 6.97 5.85 -3.68
N ASN A 69 6.68 7.07 -3.22
CA ASN A 69 5.39 7.43 -2.65
C ASN A 69 4.23 7.08 -3.60
N HIS A 70 4.34 7.49 -4.86
CA HIS A 70 3.33 7.20 -5.87
C HIS A 70 3.08 5.70 -6.01
N ALA A 71 4.13 4.88 -6.04
CA ALA A 71 4.00 3.44 -6.18
C ALA A 71 3.34 2.77 -4.96
N HIS A 72 3.41 3.38 -3.78
CA HIS A 72 2.71 2.90 -2.58
C HIS A 72 1.25 3.37 -2.56
N ASP A 73 0.99 4.59 -3.02
CA ASP A 73 -0.36 5.16 -3.14
C ASP A 73 -1.20 4.43 -4.19
N GLU A 74 -0.62 4.02 -5.32
CA GLU A 74 -1.29 3.19 -6.33
C GLU A 74 -1.84 1.89 -5.72
N VAL A 75 -1.09 1.26 -4.82
CA VAL A 75 -1.53 0.02 -4.16
C VAL A 75 -2.71 0.29 -3.24
N ARG A 76 -2.65 1.38 -2.46
CA ARG A 76 -3.75 1.76 -1.56
C ARG A 76 -5.00 2.09 -2.34
N GLU A 77 -4.86 2.86 -3.41
CA GLU A 77 -5.98 3.32 -4.22
C GLU A 77 -6.61 2.16 -5.00
N ALA A 78 -5.82 1.27 -5.60
CA ALA A 78 -6.35 0.10 -6.29
C ALA A 78 -7.19 -0.81 -5.36
N LEU A 79 -6.77 -0.99 -4.11
CA LEU A 79 -7.52 -1.76 -3.11
C LEU A 79 -8.76 -1.01 -2.60
N ARG A 80 -8.68 0.31 -2.47
CA ARG A 80 -9.80 1.16 -2.04
C ARG A 80 -10.89 1.28 -3.11
N GLN A 81 -10.52 1.52 -4.36
CA GLN A 81 -11.47 1.74 -5.46
C GLN A 81 -12.37 0.54 -5.70
N GLU A 82 -11.84 -0.68 -5.62
CA GLU A 82 -12.68 -1.87 -5.78
C GLU A 82 -13.67 -2.01 -4.61
N ARG A 83 -13.21 -1.79 -3.37
CA ARG A 83 -14.08 -1.81 -2.18
C ARG A 83 -15.20 -0.77 -2.32
N ASP A 84 -14.85 0.45 -2.70
CA ASP A 84 -15.80 1.56 -2.84
C ASP A 84 -16.70 1.40 -4.08
N ALA A 85 -16.28 0.63 -5.09
CA ALA A 85 -17.09 0.26 -6.26
C ALA A 85 -18.14 -0.81 -5.96
N VAL A 86 -18.10 -1.45 -4.78
CA VAL A 86 -19.17 -2.36 -4.35
C VAL A 86 -20.41 -1.54 -4.01
N PRO A 87 -21.55 -1.74 -4.70
CA PRO A 87 -22.78 -1.04 -4.37
C PRO A 87 -23.16 -1.33 -2.92
N TYR A 88 -23.38 -0.28 -2.13
CA TYR A 88 -23.84 -0.42 -0.74
C TYR A 88 -25.15 -1.22 -0.73
N LYS A 89 -25.12 -2.43 -0.16
CA LYS A 89 -26.32 -3.20 0.15
C LYS A 89 -26.60 -3.02 1.64
N PRO A 90 -27.66 -2.29 2.04
CA PRO A 90 -28.10 -2.33 3.43
C PRO A 90 -28.47 -3.77 3.77
N ASN A 91 -27.99 -4.26 4.91
CA ASN A 91 -28.37 -5.58 5.39
C ASN A 91 -29.91 -5.60 5.59
N ALA A 92 -30.56 -6.55 4.93
CA ALA A 92 -31.99 -6.84 5.10
C ALA A 92 -32.24 -7.66 6.36
#